data_AF-A0A9D7N0T0-F1
#
_entry.id   AF-A0A9D7N0T0-F1
#
_cell.length_a   1.000
_cell.length_b   1.000
_cell.length_c   1.000
_cell.angle_alpha   90.00
_cell.angle_beta   90.00
_cell.angle_gamma   90.00
#
_symmetry.space_group_name_H-M   'P 1'
#
loop_
_entity.id
_entity.type
_entity.pdbx_description
1 polymer ?
#
loop_
_entity_poly.entity_id
_entity_poly.type
_entity_poly.pdbx_seq_one_letter_code
_entity_poly.pdbx_strand_id
1 'polypeptide(L)'
;MKALLISSCFAALGFLASCSDSESNAGNGNTSKNLLDSAKNLAAQAQDALGKMKDLDVSQLSSMSPEKMQELGKSAMGAIATQLDQVKDMASAEKAKGAIDPILEKLGALKGALAGQLPDVSKITEAIQGLQTRLGSNLDVMNALQPLLGKLQGLIGG
;
A
#
# COMPACT_ATOMS: atom_id res chain seq x y z
N MET A 1 6.40 51.36 28.24
CA MET A 1 5.29 50.74 27.47
C MET A 1 5.90 49.61 26.64
N LYS A 2 6.14 48.40 27.17
CA LYS A 2 5.23 47.21 27.17
C LYS A 2 4.50 47.07 25.82
N ALA A 3 5.07 46.38 24.82
CA ALA A 3 5.16 44.92 24.59
C ALA A 3 3.85 44.27 24.08
N LEU A 4 3.81 43.96 22.78
CA LEU A 4 2.98 43.00 22.02
C LEU A 4 3.58 43.02 20.58
N LEU A 5 3.94 41.95 19.85
CA LEU A 5 3.46 40.57 19.76
C LEU A 5 4.62 39.62 19.44
N ILE A 6 4.62 38.48 20.13
CA ILE A 6 5.39 37.26 19.87
C ILE A 6 4.49 36.28 19.10
N SER A 7 5.11 35.32 18.39
CA SER A 7 4.55 34.06 17.88
C SER A 7 4.23 34.10 16.37
N SER A 8 4.84 33.31 15.49
CA SER A 8 5.59 32.06 15.67
C SER A 8 6.45 31.83 14.43
N CYS A 9 7.76 31.80 14.59
CA CYS A 9 8.69 31.24 13.61
C CYS A 9 9.16 29.91 14.23
N PHE A 10 8.57 28.80 13.78
CA PHE A 10 9.09 27.47 14.09
C PHE A 10 9.60 26.86 12.78
N ALA A 11 10.87 27.13 12.52
CA ALA A 11 11.69 26.30 11.66
C ALA A 11 12.09 25.05 12.45
N ALA A 12 11.86 23.86 11.90
CA ALA A 12 12.70 22.67 12.05
C ALA A 12 12.03 21.43 11.43
N LEU A 13 12.34 21.16 10.17
CA LEU A 13 12.41 19.79 9.65
C LEU A 13 13.79 19.68 9.00
N GLY A 14 14.75 19.26 9.83
CA GLY A 14 16.07 18.82 9.40
C GLY A 14 16.10 17.29 9.22
N PHE A 15 17.19 16.85 8.58
CA PHE A 15 17.61 15.49 8.20
C PHE A 15 17.06 15.04 6.81
N LEU A 16 17.87 14.80 5.76
CA LEU A 16 19.30 14.45 5.65
C LEU A 16 19.91 14.94 4.32
N ALA A 17 21.22 15.12 4.36
CA ALA A 17 22.10 15.47 3.26
C ALA A 17 22.43 14.28 2.34
N SER A 18 22.96 14.63 1.16
CA SER A 18 23.84 13.86 0.27
C SER A 18 23.19 13.08 -0.89
N CYS A 19 23.17 13.71 -2.07
CA CYS A 19 23.94 13.32 -3.27
C CYS A 19 23.66 14.40 -4.33
N SER A 20 24.60 15.32 -4.57
CA SER A 20 25.64 15.20 -5.60
C SER A 20 25.05 15.34 -7.00
N ASP A 21 25.30 16.52 -7.57
CA ASP A 21 25.47 16.82 -9.00
C ASP A 21 24.52 16.17 -10.01
N SER A 22 23.60 16.97 -10.57
CA SER A 22 23.24 16.88 -12.00
C SER A 22 22.53 18.15 -12.44
N GLU A 23 23.28 18.95 -13.18
CA GLU A 23 22.92 19.86 -14.26
C GLU A 23 21.44 20.12 -14.58
N SER A 24 21.19 21.44 -14.68
CA SER A 24 20.22 22.10 -15.54
C SER A 24 19.70 21.28 -16.73
N ASN A 25 18.37 21.15 -16.86
CA ASN A 25 17.74 21.50 -18.14
C ASN A 25 16.26 21.85 -17.98
N ALA A 26 15.84 22.87 -18.70
CA ALA A 26 14.44 23.24 -18.88
C ALA A 26 13.68 22.11 -19.61
N GLY A 27 12.49 21.79 -19.11
CA GLY A 27 11.56 20.86 -19.77
C GLY A 27 10.23 20.86 -19.03
N ASN A 28 9.35 21.83 -19.27
CA ASN A 28 8.27 21.68 -20.26
C ASN A 28 7.50 20.35 -20.13
N GLY A 29 6.40 20.36 -19.36
CA GLY A 29 5.19 19.54 -19.60
C GLY A 29 5.22 18.02 -19.47
N ASN A 30 6.37 17.34 -19.29
CA ASN A 30 6.45 15.88 -19.45
C ASN A 30 6.67 15.06 -18.17
N THR A 31 7.06 15.67 -17.04
CA THR A 31 7.29 14.95 -15.77
C THR A 31 6.00 14.37 -15.21
N SER A 32 4.89 15.12 -15.27
CA SER A 32 3.57 14.65 -14.84
C SER A 32 3.03 13.52 -15.70
N LYS A 33 3.41 13.46 -16.99
CA LYS A 33 2.98 12.40 -17.90
C LYS A 33 3.71 11.09 -17.60
N ASN A 34 5.03 11.13 -17.35
CA ASN A 34 5.81 9.96 -16.94
C ASN A 34 5.44 9.44 -15.55
N LEU A 35 5.18 10.34 -14.58
CA LEU A 35 4.71 9.95 -13.24
C LEU A 35 3.30 9.35 -13.29
N LEU A 36 2.39 9.91 -14.10
CA LEU A 36 1.03 9.39 -14.27
C LEU A 36 1.00 8.07 -15.04
N ASP A 37 1.87 7.89 -16.04
CA ASP A 37 2.04 6.61 -16.75
C ASP A 37 2.63 5.54 -15.82
N SER A 38 3.61 5.90 -15.00
CA SER A 38 4.17 5.03 -13.97
C SER A 38 3.12 4.63 -12.92
N ALA A 39 2.28 5.57 -12.49
CA ALA A 39 1.18 5.30 -11.55
C ALA A 39 0.09 4.40 -12.15
N LYS A 40 -0.26 4.60 -13.44
CA LYS A 40 -1.21 3.73 -14.15
C LYS A 40 -0.64 2.33 -14.35
N ASN A 41 0.64 2.23 -14.70
CA ASN A 41 1.31 0.95 -14.88
C ASN A 41 1.42 0.21 -13.53
N LEU A 42 1.69 0.93 -12.44
CA LEU A 42 1.69 0.35 -11.10
C LEU A 42 0.30 -0.11 -10.65
N ALA A 43 -0.76 0.67 -10.94
CA ALA A 43 -2.14 0.26 -10.66
C ALA A 43 -2.57 -0.95 -11.50
N ALA A 44 -2.15 -1.03 -12.77
CA ALA A 44 -2.42 -2.17 -13.64
C ALA A 44 -1.67 -3.43 -13.16
N GLN A 45 -0.40 -3.30 -12.80
CA GLN A 45 0.40 -4.38 -12.21
C GLN A 45 -0.20 -4.85 -10.88
N ALA A 46 -0.68 -3.92 -10.05
CA ALA A 46 -1.40 -4.25 -8.84
C ALA A 46 -2.67 -5.07 -9.16
N GLN A 47 -3.50 -4.63 -10.10
CA GLN A 47 -4.71 -5.35 -10.47
C GLN A 47 -4.43 -6.73 -11.08
N ASP A 48 -3.39 -6.86 -11.90
CA ASP A 48 -2.93 -8.13 -12.45
C ASP A 48 -2.44 -9.08 -11.35
N ALA A 49 -1.66 -8.57 -10.39
CA ALA A 49 -1.23 -9.33 -9.23
C ALA A 49 -2.41 -9.80 -8.36
N LEU A 50 -3.41 -8.93 -8.15
CA LEU A 50 -4.63 -9.29 -7.43
C LEU A 50 -5.43 -10.35 -8.19
N GLY A 51 -5.52 -10.23 -9.52
CA GLY A 51 -6.15 -11.24 -10.38
C GLY A 51 -5.46 -12.59 -10.26
N LYS A 52 -4.14 -12.63 -10.44
CA LYS A 52 -3.32 -13.85 -10.30
C LYS A 52 -3.46 -14.48 -8.92
N MET A 53 -3.53 -13.68 -7.87
CA MET A 53 -3.78 -14.14 -6.51
C MET A 53 -5.18 -14.71 -6.32
N LYS A 54 -6.19 -14.02 -6.85
CA LYS A 54 -7.59 -14.44 -6.74
C LYS A 54 -7.79 -15.78 -7.43
N ASP A 55 -7.18 -15.97 -8.59
CA ASP A 55 -7.21 -17.20 -9.38
C ASP A 55 -6.17 -18.24 -8.92
N LEU A 56 -5.34 -17.94 -7.90
CA LEU A 56 -4.34 -18.87 -7.39
C LEU A 56 -5.02 -20.06 -6.71
N ASP A 57 -4.72 -21.27 -7.18
CA ASP A 57 -5.11 -22.48 -6.48
C ASP A 57 -4.16 -22.78 -5.32
N VAL A 58 -4.72 -22.93 -4.13
CA VAL A 58 -3.95 -23.10 -2.88
C VAL A 58 -3.24 -24.45 -2.83
N SER A 59 -3.69 -25.42 -3.62
CA SER A 59 -3.05 -26.72 -3.74
C SER A 59 -1.75 -26.62 -4.55
N GLN A 60 -1.72 -25.72 -5.55
CA GLN A 60 -0.54 -25.49 -6.39
C GLN A 60 0.58 -24.75 -5.66
N LEU A 61 0.24 -24.01 -4.62
CA LEU A 61 1.19 -23.36 -3.71
C LEU A 61 2.24 -24.35 -3.18
N SER A 62 1.83 -25.58 -2.84
CA SER A 62 2.73 -26.65 -2.37
C SER A 62 3.71 -27.15 -3.45
N SER A 63 3.39 -26.93 -4.72
CA SER A 63 4.22 -27.31 -5.87
C SER A 63 5.04 -26.14 -6.43
N MET A 64 4.92 -24.95 -5.86
CA MET A 64 5.70 -23.77 -6.26
C MET A 64 7.02 -23.69 -5.48
N SER A 65 8.03 -23.07 -6.09
CA SER A 65 9.28 -22.75 -5.40
C SER A 65 9.07 -21.62 -4.38
N PRO A 66 9.85 -21.58 -3.29
CA PRO A 66 9.79 -20.49 -2.30
C PRO A 66 9.96 -19.10 -2.91
N GLU A 67 10.81 -18.97 -3.93
CA GLU A 67 11.04 -17.71 -4.66
C GLU A 67 9.76 -17.21 -5.35
N LYS A 68 9.03 -18.11 -6.01
CA LYS A 68 7.75 -17.76 -6.66
C LYS A 68 6.69 -17.38 -5.64
N MET A 69 6.67 -18.08 -4.51
CA MET A 69 5.79 -17.74 -3.39
C MET A 69 6.12 -16.35 -2.83
N GLN A 70 7.40 -16.03 -2.65
CA GLN A 70 7.83 -14.71 -2.21
C GLN A 70 7.46 -13.62 -3.22
N GLU A 71 7.67 -13.86 -4.52
CA GLU A 71 7.30 -12.89 -5.56
C GLU A 71 5.80 -12.65 -5.58
N LEU A 72 5.01 -13.73 -5.51
CA LEU A 72 3.55 -13.65 -5.48
C LEU A 72 3.06 -12.93 -4.21
N GLY A 73 3.69 -13.18 -3.07
CA GLY A 73 3.46 -12.45 -1.83
C GLY A 73 3.78 -10.97 -1.94
N LYS A 74 4.97 -10.61 -2.46
CA LYS A 74 5.37 -9.20 -2.65
C LYS A 74 4.40 -8.48 -3.58
N SER A 75 4.04 -9.12 -4.68
CA SER A 75 3.15 -8.56 -5.69
C SER A 75 1.75 -8.35 -5.12
N ALA A 76 1.22 -9.34 -4.41
CA ALA A 76 -0.06 -9.24 -3.70
C ALA A 76 -0.04 -8.13 -2.65
N MET A 77 0.99 -8.06 -1.81
CA MET A 77 1.11 -7.04 -0.78
C MET A 77 1.19 -5.62 -1.36
N GLY A 78 2.01 -5.43 -2.40
CA GLY A 78 2.09 -4.15 -3.11
C GLY A 78 0.75 -3.75 -3.75
N ALA A 79 0.02 -4.73 -4.27
CA ALA A 79 -1.26 -4.49 -4.90
C ALA A 79 -2.38 -4.16 -3.91
N ILE A 80 -2.43 -4.86 -2.78
CA ILE A 80 -3.33 -4.55 -1.67
C ILE A 80 -3.04 -3.15 -1.13
N ALA A 81 -1.77 -2.81 -0.90
CA ALA A 81 -1.36 -1.47 -0.47
C ALA A 81 -1.85 -0.40 -1.47
N THR A 82 -1.71 -0.65 -2.77
CA THR A 82 -2.21 0.24 -3.83
C THR A 82 -3.75 0.37 -3.80
N GLN A 83 -4.49 -0.73 -3.60
CA GLN A 83 -5.95 -0.68 -3.48
C GLN A 83 -6.40 0.09 -2.25
N LEU A 84 -5.73 -0.07 -1.10
CA LEU A 84 -6.01 0.69 0.11
C LEU A 84 -5.73 2.19 -0.09
N ASP A 85 -4.63 2.55 -0.75
CA ASP A 85 -4.32 3.95 -1.03
C ASP A 85 -5.36 4.62 -1.96
N GLN A 86 -5.99 3.84 -2.84
CA GLN A 86 -7.06 4.33 -3.73
C GLN A 86 -8.39 4.55 -3.01
N VAL A 87 -8.56 4.10 -1.76
CA VAL A 87 -9.80 4.30 -1.03
C VAL A 87 -9.92 5.76 -0.58
N LYS A 88 -11.04 6.37 -0.96
CA LYS A 88 -11.37 7.77 -0.64
C LYS A 88 -12.83 7.97 -0.22
N ASP A 89 -13.68 6.97 -0.47
CA ASP A 89 -15.12 6.99 -0.28
C ASP A 89 -15.65 5.56 -0.06
N MET A 90 -16.95 5.43 0.24
CA MET A 90 -17.57 4.12 0.46
C MET A 90 -17.49 3.19 -0.75
N ALA A 91 -17.67 3.71 -1.97
CA ALA A 91 -17.67 2.88 -3.18
C ALA A 91 -16.27 2.29 -3.46
N SER A 92 -15.22 3.09 -3.28
CA SER A 92 -13.83 2.63 -3.37
C SER A 92 -13.46 1.68 -2.23
N ALA A 93 -14.03 1.85 -1.04
CA ALA A 93 -13.85 0.94 0.07
C ALA A 93 -14.47 -0.43 -0.18
N GLU A 94 -15.71 -0.48 -0.67
CA GLU A 94 -16.36 -1.73 -1.05
C GLU A 94 -15.62 -2.43 -2.19
N LYS A 95 -15.11 -1.67 -3.17
CA LYS A 95 -14.28 -2.22 -4.25
C LYS A 95 -12.97 -2.80 -3.72
N ALA A 96 -12.26 -2.07 -2.86
CA ALA A 96 -11.03 -2.55 -2.23
C ALA A 96 -11.31 -3.82 -1.42
N LYS A 97 -12.41 -3.83 -0.66
CA LYS A 97 -12.83 -5.02 0.10
C LYS A 97 -13.11 -6.21 -0.82
N GLY A 98 -13.91 -6.04 -1.87
CA GLY A 98 -14.21 -7.12 -2.81
C GLY A 98 -12.98 -7.64 -3.57
N ALA A 99 -11.98 -6.79 -3.80
CA ALA A 99 -10.72 -7.19 -4.44
C ALA A 99 -9.77 -7.89 -3.46
N ILE A 100 -9.65 -7.40 -2.22
CA ILE A 100 -8.65 -7.85 -1.24
C ILE A 100 -9.14 -9.07 -0.45
N ASP A 101 -10.43 -9.17 -0.13
CA ASP A 101 -10.99 -10.26 0.69
C ASP A 101 -10.67 -11.67 0.16
N PRO A 102 -10.87 -12.01 -1.13
CA PRO A 102 -10.51 -13.33 -1.65
C PRO A 102 -9.00 -13.61 -1.64
N ILE A 103 -8.18 -12.55 -1.60
CA ILE A 103 -6.72 -12.65 -1.64
C ILE A 103 -6.16 -12.85 -0.24
N LEU A 104 -6.83 -12.35 0.79
CA LEU A 104 -6.43 -12.54 2.19
C LEU A 104 -6.37 -14.02 2.57
N GLU A 105 -7.32 -14.82 2.11
CA GLU A 105 -7.30 -16.28 2.36
C GLU A 105 -6.07 -16.93 1.70
N LYS A 106 -5.77 -16.54 0.46
CA LYS A 106 -4.62 -17.04 -0.31
C LYS A 106 -3.30 -16.59 0.31
N LEU A 107 -3.22 -15.36 0.78
CA LEU A 107 -2.07 -14.84 1.52
C LEU A 107 -1.87 -15.59 2.84
N GLY A 108 -2.93 -15.98 3.54
CA GLY A 108 -2.84 -16.79 4.75
C GLY A 108 -2.22 -18.16 4.47
N ALA A 109 -2.64 -18.81 3.38
CA ALA A 109 -2.04 -20.07 2.95
C ALA A 109 -0.60 -19.90 2.46
N LEU A 110 -0.31 -18.82 1.72
CA LEU A 110 1.04 -18.45 1.28
C LEU A 110 1.97 -18.21 2.47
N LYS A 111 1.49 -17.51 3.50
CA LYS A 111 2.22 -17.32 4.76
C LYS A 111 2.56 -18.66 5.39
N GLY A 112 1.60 -19.59 5.45
CA GLY A 112 1.84 -20.94 5.94
C GLY A 112 2.93 -21.66 5.13
N ALA A 113 2.88 -21.55 3.80
CA ALA A 113 3.87 -22.15 2.91
C ALA A 113 5.27 -21.50 3.02
N LEU A 114 5.34 -20.21 3.34
CA LEU A 114 6.58 -19.46 3.59
C LEU A 114 7.04 -19.51 5.06
N ALA A 115 6.75 -20.61 5.77
CA ALA A 115 7.15 -20.83 7.17
C ALA A 115 6.70 -19.70 8.13
N GLY A 116 5.53 -19.11 7.87
CA GLY A 116 4.94 -18.07 8.71
C GLY A 116 5.35 -16.65 8.33
N GLN A 117 6.19 -16.44 7.30
CA GLN A 117 6.69 -15.11 6.96
C GLN A 117 6.15 -14.63 5.61
N LEU A 118 5.51 -13.46 5.61
CA LEU A 118 5.14 -12.77 4.38
C LEU A 118 6.19 -11.71 4.03
N PRO A 119 6.54 -11.56 2.76
CA PRO A 119 7.48 -10.53 2.35
C PRO A 119 6.81 -9.15 2.30
N ASP A 120 7.60 -8.11 2.55
CA ASP A 120 7.25 -6.71 2.23
C ASP A 120 5.96 -6.20 2.94
N VAL A 121 5.72 -6.67 4.17
CA VAL A 121 4.58 -6.29 5.03
C VAL A 121 4.60 -4.81 5.44
N SER A 122 5.75 -4.15 5.35
CA SER A 122 5.91 -2.73 5.67
C SER A 122 5.01 -1.85 4.81
N LYS A 123 4.91 -2.13 3.49
CA LYS A 123 4.09 -1.34 2.56
C LYS A 123 2.61 -1.39 2.89
N ILE A 124 2.12 -2.56 3.31
CA ILE A 124 0.74 -2.72 3.79
C ILE A 124 0.54 -1.87 5.06
N THR A 125 1.48 -1.96 5.99
CA THR A 125 1.42 -1.22 7.25
C THR A 125 1.35 0.29 7.00
N GLU A 126 2.20 0.79 6.10
CA GLU A 126 2.20 2.19 5.66
C GLU A 126 0.88 2.57 4.98
N ALA A 127 0.35 1.73 4.08
CA ALA A 127 -0.92 1.99 3.42
C ALA A 127 -2.11 2.02 4.40
N ILE A 128 -2.11 1.14 5.41
CA ILE A 128 -3.12 1.12 6.47
C ILE A 128 -3.04 2.41 7.30
N GLN A 129 -1.84 2.81 7.73
CA GLN A 129 -1.65 4.05 8.50
C GLN A 129 -2.03 5.30 7.68
N GLY A 130 -1.64 5.34 6.41
CA GLY A 130 -2.01 6.41 5.49
C GLY A 130 -3.52 6.50 5.28
N LEU A 131 -4.18 5.36 5.10
CA LEU A 131 -5.64 5.27 5.00
C LEU A 131 -6.32 5.74 6.29
N GLN A 132 -5.87 5.27 7.46
CA GLN A 132 -6.39 5.72 8.76
C GLN A 132 -6.21 7.23 8.97
N THR A 133 -5.10 7.79 8.52
CA THR A 133 -4.85 9.24 8.61
C THR A 133 -5.78 10.02 7.68
N ARG A 134 -6.00 9.54 6.45
CA ARG A 134 -6.84 10.19 5.44
C ARG A 134 -8.33 10.08 5.75
N LEU A 135 -8.76 8.91 6.24
CA LEU A 135 -10.16 8.56 6.46
C LEU A 135 -10.53 8.56 7.95
N GLY A 136 -9.64 8.95 8.85
CA GLY A 136 -9.89 8.95 10.30
C GLY A 136 -11.10 9.81 10.70
N SER A 137 -11.43 10.82 9.90
CA SER A 137 -12.63 11.65 10.08
C SER A 137 -13.88 11.08 9.39
N ASN A 138 -13.74 10.07 8.53
CA ASN A 138 -14.81 9.43 7.78
C ASN A 138 -15.14 8.04 8.37
N LEU A 139 -15.86 8.08 9.49
CA LEU A 139 -16.17 6.91 10.31
C LEU A 139 -16.91 5.80 9.55
N ASP A 140 -17.79 6.14 8.61
CA ASP A 140 -18.55 5.15 7.83
C ASP A 140 -17.63 4.30 6.94
N VAL A 141 -16.70 4.94 6.24
CA VAL A 141 -15.73 4.24 5.40
C VAL A 141 -14.77 3.42 6.24
N MET A 142 -14.30 3.98 7.36
CA MET A 142 -13.44 3.28 8.31
C MET A 142 -14.12 2.05 8.89
N ASN A 143 -15.39 2.13 9.29
CA ASN A 143 -16.17 0.99 9.79
C ASN A 143 -16.34 -0.09 8.72
N ALA A 144 -16.56 0.28 7.46
CA ALA A 144 -16.68 -0.67 6.35
C ALA A 144 -15.36 -1.42 6.07
N LEU A 145 -14.22 -0.74 6.21
CA LEU A 145 -12.89 -1.32 6.02
C LEU A 145 -12.33 -2.03 7.26
N GLN A 146 -12.81 -1.70 8.46
CA GLN A 146 -12.35 -2.28 9.72
C GLN A 146 -12.20 -3.81 9.70
N PRO A 147 -13.16 -4.61 9.18
CA PRO A 147 -12.98 -6.06 9.08
C PRO A 147 -11.82 -6.46 8.17
N LEU A 148 -11.61 -5.74 7.07
CA LEU A 148 -10.50 -5.98 6.15
C LEU A 148 -9.15 -5.64 6.79
N LEU A 149 -9.08 -4.48 7.46
CA LEU A 149 -7.89 -4.01 8.16
C LEU A 149 -7.51 -4.98 9.29
N GLY A 150 -8.50 -5.47 10.04
CA GLY A 150 -8.27 -6.47 11.09
C GLY A 150 -7.70 -7.79 10.54
N LYS A 151 -8.24 -8.28 9.42
CA LYS A 151 -7.69 -9.46 8.73
C LYS A 151 -6.25 -9.22 8.25
N LEU A 152 -5.98 -8.08 7.61
CA LEU A 152 -4.63 -7.71 7.15
C LEU A 152 -3.64 -7.63 8.31
N GLN A 153 -4.01 -6.97 9.41
CA GLN A 153 -3.20 -6.86 10.62
C GLN A 153 -2.92 -8.22 11.26
N GLY A 154 -3.93 -9.09 11.36
CA GLY A 154 -3.72 -10.46 11.84
C GLY A 154 -2.79 -11.27 10.94
N LEU A 155 -2.81 -10.99 9.63
CA LEU A 155 -1.96 -11.67 8.69
C LEU A 155 -0.49 -11.25 8.81
N ILE A 156 -0.21 -9.96 8.99
CA ILE A 156 1.15 -9.41 9.10
C ILE A 156 1.75 -9.49 10.52
N GLY A 157 0.92 -9.48 11.56
CA GLY A 157 1.35 -9.42 12.96
C GLY A 157 1.23 -10.72 13.75
N GLY A 158 0.59 -11.75 13.18
CA GLY A 158 0.45 -13.08 13.79
C GLY A 158 1.60 -14.04 13.52
#